data_AF-A0A833HH13-F1
#
_entry.id   AF-A0A833HH13-F1
#
_cell.length_a   1.000
_cell.length_b   1.000
_cell.length_c   1.000
_cell.angle_alpha   90.00
_cell.angle_beta   90.00
_cell.angle_gamma   90.00
#
_symmetry.space_group_name_H-M   'P 1'
#
loop_
_entity.id
_entity.type
_entity.pdbx_description
1 polymer ?
#
loop_
_entity_poly.entity_id
_entity_poly.type
_entity_poly.pdbx_seq_one_letter_code
_entity_poly.pdbx_strand_id
1 'polypeptide(L)'
;MTPRPRVVIVGGGFGGLAAARALARAPVEIVVVDRSNHHLFQPLLYQVATAGLAPGEIASPIRQVLRAQSNATVLMAEATGVDPGARRVALEIAGRGPVELDYEFLILATGVAQSYFGHDEFAPFAPGLKTLADATAVRGAILGAFERAEAQEHPAARRDLLTMVLVGAGPTGVEMAGAIAELARATLAGDFRRVLACLSFGSELDTWPLVERLLEDGCEVWVPRADPRDGLLHVHRWPCPLETLAFGLRQPARGTPELTPEEIDARVDVVLVLGLGFDRRGFRLGHGRGYFDRFFARHAVPGIGFAHELQLLDRLPDEPHDRPMRAVVTDARVVRAPLSAARGSGASRAAR
;
A
#
# COMPACT_ATOMS: atom_id res chain seq x y z
N MET A 1 -25.16 -42.57 34.08
CA MET A 1 -24.34 -41.34 34.00
C MET A 1 -25.30 -40.17 34.06
N THR A 2 -25.13 -39.24 35.00
CA THR A 2 -25.90 -38.00 35.02
C THR A 2 -25.61 -37.20 33.74
N PRO A 3 -26.63 -36.62 33.07
CA PRO A 3 -26.40 -35.77 31.92
C PRO A 3 -25.52 -34.59 32.33
N ARG A 4 -24.50 -34.28 31.53
CA ARG A 4 -23.60 -33.14 31.80
C ARG A 4 -24.35 -31.84 31.50
N PRO A 5 -24.16 -30.78 32.31
CA PRO A 5 -24.69 -29.45 32.01
C PRO A 5 -24.29 -29.00 30.61
N ARG A 6 -25.23 -28.43 29.85
CA ARG A 6 -24.96 -27.91 28.51
C ARG A 6 -24.64 -26.42 28.56
N VAL A 7 -23.49 -26.06 27.99
CA VAL A 7 -23.06 -24.68 27.76
C VAL A 7 -23.20 -24.37 26.27
N VAL A 8 -24.08 -23.44 25.92
CA VAL A 8 -24.20 -22.93 24.55
C VAL A 8 -23.39 -21.65 24.43
N ILE A 9 -22.51 -21.59 23.44
CA ILE A 9 -21.67 -20.42 23.15
C ILE A 9 -22.09 -19.90 21.77
N VAL A 10 -22.66 -18.70 21.72
CA VAL A 10 -23.04 -18.05 20.46
C VAL A 10 -21.91 -17.13 20.01
N GLY A 11 -21.22 -17.53 18.94
CA GLY A 11 -20.07 -16.85 18.35
C GLY A 11 -18.77 -17.65 18.49
N GLY A 12 -18.14 -17.96 17.37
CA GLY A 12 -16.81 -18.58 17.21
C GLY A 12 -15.69 -17.56 17.00
N GLY A 13 -15.90 -16.30 17.39
CA GLY A 13 -14.88 -15.25 17.45
C GLY A 13 -13.90 -15.44 18.61
N PHE A 14 -13.12 -14.39 18.92
CA PHE A 14 -12.13 -14.43 20.00
C PHE A 14 -12.74 -14.82 21.36
N GLY A 15 -13.83 -14.16 21.75
CA GLY A 15 -14.48 -14.39 23.05
C GLY A 15 -15.03 -15.80 23.20
N GLY A 16 -15.77 -16.28 22.20
CA GLY A 16 -16.40 -17.60 22.30
C GLY A 16 -15.41 -18.76 22.24
N LEU A 17 -14.35 -18.66 21.42
CA LEU A 17 -13.28 -19.65 21.42
C LEU A 17 -12.45 -19.62 22.70
N ALA A 18 -12.17 -18.44 23.25
CA ALA A 18 -11.50 -18.33 24.55
C ALA A 18 -12.32 -19.00 25.65
N ALA A 19 -13.64 -18.76 25.68
CA ALA A 19 -14.56 -19.39 26.62
C ALA A 19 -14.61 -20.92 26.44
N ALA A 20 -14.74 -21.41 25.20
CA ALA A 20 -14.74 -22.84 24.91
C ALA A 20 -13.47 -23.53 25.40
N ARG A 21 -12.30 -22.93 25.13
CA ARG A 21 -10.98 -23.44 25.56
C ARG A 21 -10.81 -23.41 27.08
N ALA A 22 -11.27 -22.36 27.74
CA ALA A 22 -11.22 -22.27 29.20
C ALA A 22 -12.04 -23.38 29.88
N LEU A 23 -13.11 -23.83 29.23
CA LEU A 23 -13.99 -24.90 29.72
C LEU A 23 -13.59 -26.31 29.23
N ALA A 24 -12.40 -26.48 28.62
CA ALA A 24 -11.99 -27.75 28.02
C ALA A 24 -11.92 -28.94 29.00
N ARG A 25 -11.68 -28.68 30.29
CA ARG A 25 -11.61 -29.71 31.35
C ARG A 25 -12.82 -29.72 32.27
N ALA A 26 -13.78 -28.81 32.06
CA ALA A 26 -14.98 -28.74 32.87
C ALA A 26 -15.92 -29.93 32.55
N PRO A 27 -16.67 -30.45 33.54
CA PRO A 27 -17.57 -31.59 33.36
C PRO A 27 -18.89 -31.19 32.67
N VAL A 28 -18.80 -30.47 31.55
CA VAL A 28 -19.93 -29.91 30.78
C VAL A 28 -19.90 -30.39 29.32
N GLU A 29 -21.03 -30.29 28.63
CA GLU A 29 -21.13 -30.40 27.16
C GLU A 29 -21.16 -28.99 26.57
N ILE A 30 -20.28 -28.68 25.61
CA ILE A 30 -20.20 -27.36 24.98
C ILE A 30 -20.71 -27.45 23.55
N VAL A 31 -21.62 -26.54 23.18
CA VAL A 31 -22.03 -26.33 21.79
C VAL A 31 -21.64 -24.91 21.37
N VAL A 32 -20.67 -24.79 20.47
CA VAL A 32 -20.29 -23.51 19.86
C VAL A 32 -21.10 -23.33 18.59
N VAL A 33 -21.92 -22.28 18.56
CA VAL A 33 -22.78 -21.92 17.43
C VAL A 33 -22.22 -20.68 16.74
N ASP A 34 -21.98 -20.74 15.45
CA ASP A 34 -21.63 -19.57 14.64
C ASP A 34 -22.22 -19.68 13.23
N ARG A 35 -22.60 -18.54 12.64
CA ARG A 35 -23.09 -18.47 11.25
C ARG A 35 -21.98 -18.75 10.22
N SER A 36 -20.72 -18.64 10.64
CA SER A 36 -19.52 -18.96 9.87
C SER A 36 -18.92 -20.28 10.34
N ASN A 37 -18.31 -21.02 9.42
CA ASN A 37 -17.55 -22.23 9.75
C ASN A 37 -16.13 -21.96 10.29
N HIS A 38 -15.68 -20.69 10.27
CA HIS A 38 -14.32 -20.30 10.61
C HIS A 38 -14.28 -19.17 11.65
N HIS A 39 -13.22 -19.22 12.46
CA HIS A 39 -12.76 -18.11 13.26
C HIS A 39 -11.95 -17.17 12.39
N LEU A 40 -12.30 -15.89 12.44
CA LEU A 40 -11.64 -14.83 11.70
C LEU A 40 -10.70 -14.06 12.63
N PHE A 41 -9.41 -14.02 12.30
CA PHE A 41 -8.44 -13.15 12.96
C PHE A 41 -8.58 -11.73 12.42
N GLN A 42 -9.63 -11.05 12.90
CA GLN A 42 -10.03 -9.71 12.44
C GLN A 42 -8.91 -8.65 12.40
N PRO A 43 -7.89 -8.65 13.30
CA PRO A 43 -6.81 -7.66 13.23
C PRO A 43 -6.05 -7.62 11.90
N LEU A 44 -6.04 -8.70 11.10
CA LEU A 44 -5.34 -8.74 9.81
C LEU A 44 -6.27 -8.57 8.61
N LEU A 45 -7.53 -8.18 8.81
CA LEU A 45 -8.48 -7.95 7.71
C LEU A 45 -7.99 -6.87 6.73
N TYR A 46 -7.25 -5.87 7.22
CA TYR A 46 -6.70 -4.82 6.37
C TYR A 46 -5.73 -5.39 5.33
N GLN A 47 -4.91 -6.39 5.69
CA GLN A 47 -3.99 -7.02 4.74
C GLN A 47 -4.72 -7.82 3.67
N VAL A 48 -5.86 -8.42 4.01
CA VAL A 48 -6.74 -9.06 3.02
C VAL A 48 -7.39 -7.99 2.12
N ALA A 49 -7.77 -6.84 2.67
CA ALA A 49 -8.35 -5.73 1.91
C ALA A 49 -7.34 -5.05 0.96
N THR A 50 -6.06 -5.06 1.30
CA THR A 50 -4.98 -4.46 0.49
C THR A 50 -4.14 -5.49 -0.25
N ALA A 51 -4.65 -6.72 -0.42
CA ALA A 51 -4.00 -7.81 -1.16
C ALA A 51 -2.65 -8.30 -0.61
N GLY A 52 -2.30 -7.98 0.64
CA GLY A 52 -1.11 -8.49 1.33
C GLY A 52 -1.27 -9.91 1.87
N LEU A 53 -2.50 -10.38 2.12
CA LEU A 53 -2.80 -11.75 2.55
C LEU A 53 -4.00 -12.34 1.80
N ALA A 54 -4.00 -13.66 1.65
CA ALA A 54 -5.16 -14.41 1.19
C ALA A 54 -6.17 -14.61 2.34
N PRO A 55 -7.50 -14.65 2.06
CA PRO A 55 -8.53 -14.86 3.08
C PRO A 55 -8.30 -16.09 3.98
N GLY A 56 -7.78 -17.17 3.41
CA GLY A 56 -7.51 -18.43 4.13
C GLY A 56 -6.41 -18.32 5.19
N GLU A 57 -5.52 -17.34 5.09
CA GLU A 57 -4.42 -17.16 6.04
C GLU A 57 -4.90 -16.59 7.38
N ILE A 58 -6.05 -15.91 7.38
CA ILE A 58 -6.63 -15.28 8.58
C ILE A 58 -7.93 -15.96 9.03
N ALA A 59 -8.33 -17.06 8.36
CA ALA A 59 -9.59 -17.75 8.59
C ALA A 59 -9.34 -19.22 8.94
N SER A 60 -9.45 -19.56 10.24
CA SER A 60 -9.23 -20.92 10.74
C SER A 60 -10.56 -21.64 10.97
N PRO A 61 -10.80 -22.84 10.41
CA PRO A 61 -12.02 -23.59 10.69
C PRO A 61 -12.23 -23.80 12.20
N ILE A 62 -13.39 -23.40 12.75
CA ILE A 62 -13.65 -23.50 14.21
C ILE A 62 -13.52 -24.94 14.69
N ARG A 63 -14.00 -25.89 13.86
CA ARG A 63 -13.86 -27.33 14.10
C ARG A 63 -12.41 -27.78 14.21
N GLN A 64 -11.51 -27.23 13.39
CA GLN A 64 -10.09 -27.53 13.46
C GLN A 64 -9.48 -26.97 14.74
N VAL A 65 -9.87 -25.75 15.13
CA VAL A 65 -9.40 -25.10 16.36
C VAL A 65 -9.78 -25.90 17.61
N LEU A 66 -10.98 -26.51 17.63
CA LEU A 66 -11.50 -27.28 18.76
C LEU A 66 -11.33 -28.81 18.62
N ARG A 67 -10.65 -29.30 17.58
CA ARG A 67 -10.59 -30.74 17.23
C ARG A 67 -10.11 -31.66 18.35
N ALA A 68 -9.24 -31.16 19.22
CA ALA A 68 -8.65 -31.94 20.31
C ALA A 68 -9.50 -31.91 21.59
N GLN A 69 -10.56 -31.10 21.61
CA GLN A 69 -11.42 -30.89 22.77
C GLN A 69 -12.67 -31.76 22.66
N SER A 70 -12.68 -32.87 23.39
CA SER A 70 -13.73 -33.90 23.31
C SER A 70 -15.10 -33.46 23.86
N ASN A 71 -15.14 -32.41 24.68
CA ASN A 71 -16.38 -31.88 25.25
C ASN A 71 -17.01 -30.75 24.42
N ALA A 72 -16.47 -30.42 23.25
CA ALA A 72 -16.95 -29.33 22.40
C ALA A 72 -17.46 -29.83 21.05
N THR A 73 -18.68 -29.44 20.72
CA THR A 73 -19.29 -29.62 19.40
C THR A 73 -19.46 -28.26 18.75
N VAL A 74 -19.14 -28.16 17.46
CA VAL A 74 -19.39 -26.95 16.67
C VAL A 74 -20.64 -27.16 15.83
N LEU A 75 -21.53 -26.18 15.82
CA LEU A 75 -22.73 -26.13 14.99
C LEU A 75 -22.67 -24.86 14.14
N MET A 76 -22.75 -25.02 12.82
CA MET A 76 -22.86 -23.87 11.93
C MET A 76 -24.34 -23.50 11.80
N ALA A 77 -24.74 -22.41 12.45
CA ALA A 77 -26.11 -21.91 12.49
C ALA A 77 -26.13 -20.44 12.87
N GLU A 78 -27.15 -19.71 12.45
CA GLU A 78 -27.38 -18.33 12.86
C GLU A 78 -28.30 -18.29 14.09
N ALA A 79 -27.87 -17.66 15.18
CA ALA A 79 -28.75 -17.44 16.32
C ALA A 79 -29.68 -16.25 16.07
N THR A 80 -30.98 -16.49 16.08
CA THR A 80 -32.01 -15.48 15.76
C THR A 80 -32.73 -14.95 17.00
N GLY A 81 -32.60 -15.64 18.13
CA GLY A 81 -33.22 -15.22 19.39
C GLY A 81 -32.75 -16.02 20.60
N VAL A 82 -33.02 -15.48 21.78
CA VAL A 82 -32.79 -16.14 23.06
C VAL A 82 -34.06 -16.01 23.89
N ASP A 83 -34.54 -17.13 24.43
CA ASP A 83 -35.59 -17.18 25.45
C ASP A 83 -34.95 -17.52 26.80
N PRO A 84 -34.72 -16.54 27.69
CA PRO A 84 -34.15 -16.79 29.01
C PRO A 84 -35.11 -17.52 29.96
N GLY A 85 -36.43 -17.41 29.74
CA GLY A 85 -37.45 -18.05 30.56
C GLY A 85 -37.51 -19.55 30.31
N ALA A 86 -37.48 -19.95 29.04
CA ALA A 86 -37.41 -21.36 28.63
C ALA A 86 -35.97 -21.93 28.58
N ARG A 87 -34.95 -21.06 28.74
CA ARG A 87 -33.52 -21.38 28.56
C ARG A 87 -33.20 -21.99 27.20
N ARG A 88 -33.63 -21.31 26.14
CA ARG A 88 -33.44 -21.74 24.74
C ARG A 88 -32.80 -20.67 23.88
N VAL A 89 -32.05 -21.11 22.88
CA VAL A 89 -31.58 -20.26 21.77
C VAL A 89 -32.27 -20.73 20.50
N ALA A 90 -32.91 -19.79 19.81
CA ALA A 90 -33.49 -20.01 18.49
C ALA A 90 -32.38 -19.91 17.44
N LEU A 91 -32.28 -20.94 16.59
CA LEU A 91 -31.25 -21.09 15.58
C LEU A 91 -31.88 -21.28 14.20
N GLU A 92 -31.27 -20.69 13.18
CA GLU A 92 -31.55 -20.98 11.78
C GLU A 92 -30.41 -21.81 11.19
N ILE A 93 -30.73 -23.01 10.70
CA ILE A 93 -29.75 -23.92 10.10
C ILE A 93 -30.01 -24.04 8.61
N ALA A 94 -29.03 -23.62 7.80
CA ALA A 94 -29.10 -23.70 6.36
C ALA A 94 -29.48 -25.13 5.88
N GLY A 95 -30.56 -25.22 5.11
CA GLY A 95 -31.09 -26.48 4.57
C GLY A 95 -31.93 -27.33 5.55
N ARG A 96 -32.04 -26.93 6.82
CA ARG A 96 -32.89 -27.61 7.81
C ARG A 96 -34.02 -26.72 8.33
N GLY A 97 -33.83 -25.41 8.36
CA GLY A 97 -34.81 -24.46 8.89
C GLY A 97 -34.58 -24.12 10.37
N PRO A 98 -35.61 -23.58 11.05
CA PRO A 98 -35.53 -23.15 12.44
C PRO A 98 -35.41 -24.33 13.41
N VAL A 99 -34.56 -24.19 14.41
CA VAL A 99 -34.27 -25.18 15.46
C VAL A 99 -34.09 -24.46 16.80
N GLU A 100 -34.64 -25.03 17.87
CA GLU A 100 -34.41 -24.56 19.24
C GLU A 100 -33.33 -25.41 19.92
N LEU A 101 -32.42 -24.75 20.65
CA LEU A 101 -31.37 -25.41 21.43
C LEU A 101 -31.47 -25.02 22.91
N ASP A 102 -31.79 -26.00 23.76
CA ASP A 102 -31.80 -25.81 25.21
C ASP A 102 -30.38 -25.61 25.77
N TYR A 103 -30.25 -24.82 26.83
CA TYR A 103 -28.99 -24.61 27.55
C TYR A 103 -29.20 -24.60 29.08
N GLU A 104 -28.13 -24.93 29.81
CA GLU A 104 -28.05 -24.63 31.24
C GLU A 104 -27.29 -23.32 31.48
N PHE A 105 -26.24 -23.10 30.69
CA PHE A 105 -25.49 -21.85 30.66
C PHE A 105 -25.37 -21.34 29.23
N LEU A 106 -25.51 -20.03 29.05
CA LEU A 106 -25.39 -19.35 27.77
C LEU A 106 -24.26 -18.33 27.81
N ILE A 107 -23.37 -18.38 26.83
CA ILE A 107 -22.32 -17.39 26.60
C ILE A 107 -22.59 -16.69 25.28
N LEU A 108 -22.90 -15.39 25.35
CA LEU A 108 -23.10 -14.55 24.17
C LEU A 108 -21.78 -13.87 23.80
N ALA A 109 -21.18 -14.30 22.70
CA ALA A 109 -19.92 -13.81 22.15
C ALA A 109 -20.08 -13.42 20.66
N THR A 110 -21.21 -12.78 20.33
CA THR A 110 -21.66 -12.46 18.97
C THR A 110 -20.82 -11.38 18.26
N GLY A 111 -19.92 -10.71 18.98
CA GLY A 111 -19.09 -9.64 18.45
C GLY A 111 -19.87 -8.33 18.28
N VAL A 112 -19.41 -7.49 17.35
CA VAL A 112 -20.01 -6.18 17.04
C VAL A 112 -20.18 -6.03 15.53
N ALA A 113 -21.25 -5.34 15.14
CA ALA A 113 -21.48 -4.95 13.75
C ALA A 113 -20.85 -3.57 13.45
N GLN A 114 -20.83 -3.21 12.16
CA GLN A 114 -20.54 -1.84 11.75
C GLN A 114 -21.66 -0.91 12.22
N SER A 115 -21.31 0.30 12.66
CA SER A 115 -22.27 1.37 12.97
C SER A 115 -21.95 2.58 12.12
N TYR A 116 -22.99 3.23 11.60
CA TYR A 116 -22.89 4.51 10.90
C TYR A 116 -23.40 5.67 11.75
N PHE A 117 -23.50 5.49 13.08
CA PHE A 117 -23.91 6.53 14.03
C PHE A 117 -25.23 7.23 13.69
N GLY A 118 -26.19 6.48 13.14
CA GLY A 118 -27.50 6.99 12.71
C GLY A 118 -27.59 7.36 11.23
N HIS A 119 -26.52 7.15 10.45
CA HIS A 119 -26.46 7.44 9.01
C HIS A 119 -26.33 6.17 8.17
N ASP A 120 -27.32 5.27 8.25
CA ASP A 120 -27.29 3.99 7.52
C ASP A 120 -27.30 4.18 6.00
N GLU A 121 -27.68 5.36 5.50
CA GLU A 121 -27.56 5.75 4.10
C GLU A 121 -26.12 5.76 3.58
N PHE A 122 -25.11 5.76 4.46
CA PHE A 122 -23.70 5.68 4.07
C PHE A 122 -23.26 4.26 3.72
N ALA A 123 -23.97 3.23 4.17
CA ALA A 123 -23.57 1.84 4.00
C ALA A 123 -23.26 1.42 2.55
N PRO A 124 -24.00 1.89 1.51
CA PRO A 124 -23.69 1.58 0.11
C PRO A 124 -22.40 2.23 -0.41
N PHE A 125 -21.95 3.34 0.20
CA PHE A 125 -20.81 4.14 -0.26
C PHE A 125 -19.54 3.94 0.58
N ALA A 126 -19.70 3.56 1.84
CA ALA A 126 -18.63 3.40 2.81
C ALA A 126 -18.70 1.99 3.43
N PRO A 127 -18.32 0.94 2.68
CA PRO A 127 -18.37 -0.42 3.20
C PRO A 127 -17.50 -0.56 4.45
N GLY A 128 -18.00 -1.34 5.43
CA GLY A 128 -17.24 -1.68 6.63
C GLY A 128 -16.05 -2.60 6.33
N LEU A 129 -15.32 -2.98 7.38
CA LEU A 129 -14.24 -3.97 7.31
C LEU A 129 -14.32 -4.91 8.52
N LYS A 130 -15.35 -5.76 8.56
CA LYS A 130 -15.64 -6.69 9.66
C LYS A 130 -15.65 -8.15 9.23
N THR A 131 -15.87 -8.42 7.95
CA THR A 131 -15.95 -9.77 7.39
C THR A 131 -14.94 -10.00 6.27
N LEU A 132 -14.70 -11.27 5.91
CA LEU A 132 -13.90 -11.60 4.72
C LEU A 132 -14.53 -11.08 3.42
N ALA A 133 -15.86 -11.05 3.36
CA ALA A 133 -16.60 -10.53 2.21
C ALA A 133 -16.33 -9.02 2.07
N ASP A 134 -16.36 -8.28 3.18
CA ASP A 134 -16.03 -6.86 3.22
C ASP A 134 -14.61 -6.61 2.70
N ALA A 135 -13.62 -7.34 3.24
CA ALA A 135 -12.22 -7.19 2.84
C ALA A 135 -12.01 -7.49 1.35
N THR A 136 -12.68 -8.52 0.82
CA THR A 136 -12.59 -8.87 -0.59
C THR A 136 -13.25 -7.82 -1.49
N ALA A 137 -14.39 -7.27 -1.07
CA ALA A 137 -15.07 -6.19 -1.77
C ALA A 137 -14.22 -4.91 -1.81
N VAL A 138 -13.65 -4.51 -0.67
CA VAL A 138 -12.74 -3.35 -0.57
C VAL A 138 -11.51 -3.54 -1.46
N ARG A 139 -10.91 -4.72 -1.47
CA ARG A 139 -9.80 -5.05 -2.37
C ARG A 139 -10.17 -4.86 -3.84
N GLY A 140 -11.32 -5.41 -4.25
CA GLY A 140 -11.82 -5.25 -5.61
C GLY A 140 -12.07 -3.79 -5.97
N ALA A 141 -12.60 -2.99 -5.04
CA ALA A 141 -12.81 -1.56 -5.24
C ALA A 141 -11.49 -0.80 -5.41
N ILE A 142 -10.49 -1.08 -4.57
CA ILE A 142 -9.16 -0.46 -4.64
C ILE A 142 -8.47 -0.81 -5.96
N LEU A 143 -8.32 -2.10 -6.27
CA LEU A 143 -7.63 -2.55 -7.49
C LEU A 143 -8.38 -2.09 -8.75
N GLY A 144 -9.71 -2.21 -8.76
CA GLY A 144 -10.52 -1.73 -9.88
C GLY A 144 -10.45 -0.21 -10.06
N ALA A 145 -10.21 0.56 -9.00
CA ALA A 145 -10.00 2.00 -9.13
C ALA A 145 -8.69 2.34 -9.83
N PHE A 146 -7.61 1.58 -9.56
CA PHE A 146 -6.35 1.71 -10.29
C PHE A 146 -6.52 1.38 -11.78
N GLU A 147 -7.15 0.26 -12.12
CA GLU A 147 -7.42 -0.14 -13.51
C GLU A 147 -8.23 0.93 -14.28
N ARG A 148 -9.28 1.46 -13.65
CA ARG A 148 -10.08 2.53 -14.27
C ARG A 148 -9.31 3.84 -14.39
N ALA A 149 -8.42 4.13 -13.46
CA ALA A 149 -7.61 5.35 -13.47
C ALA A 149 -6.59 5.32 -14.61
N GLU A 150 -6.03 4.14 -14.92
CA GLU A 150 -5.10 3.94 -16.04
C GLU A 150 -5.79 4.17 -17.40
N ALA A 151 -7.02 3.67 -17.54
CA ALA A 151 -7.82 3.86 -18.76
C ALA A 151 -8.38 5.30 -18.94
N GLN A 152 -8.07 6.24 -18.04
CA GLN A 152 -8.68 7.57 -18.02
C GLN A 152 -7.74 8.66 -18.56
N GLU A 153 -8.14 9.29 -19.65
CA GLU A 153 -7.40 10.38 -20.28
C GLU A 153 -7.53 11.70 -19.49
N HIS A 154 -8.71 11.98 -18.93
CA HIS A 154 -8.97 13.24 -18.25
C HIS A 154 -8.31 13.31 -16.86
N PRO A 155 -7.38 14.26 -16.60
CA PRO A 155 -6.62 14.30 -15.35
C PRO A 155 -7.45 14.42 -14.07
N ALA A 156 -8.59 15.12 -14.12
CA ALA A 156 -9.48 15.26 -12.96
C ALA A 156 -10.17 13.93 -12.61
N ALA A 157 -10.76 13.24 -13.60
CA ALA A 157 -11.43 11.96 -13.39
C ALA A 157 -10.45 10.88 -12.89
N ARG A 158 -9.21 10.90 -13.40
CA ARG A 158 -8.14 10.04 -12.90
C ARG A 158 -7.79 10.34 -11.44
N ARG A 159 -7.72 11.62 -11.05
CA ARG A 159 -7.49 12.01 -9.65
C ARG A 159 -8.61 11.51 -8.73
N ASP A 160 -9.86 11.63 -9.17
CA ASP A 160 -11.01 11.20 -8.38
C ASP A 160 -10.99 9.69 -8.13
N LEU A 161 -10.66 8.89 -9.16
CA LEU A 161 -10.49 7.44 -9.04
C LEU A 161 -9.34 7.04 -8.09
N LEU A 162 -8.28 7.85 -8.03
CA LEU A 162 -7.13 7.62 -7.15
C LEU A 162 -7.28 8.24 -5.76
N THR A 163 -8.43 8.84 -5.45
CA THR A 163 -8.70 9.45 -4.14
C THR A 163 -9.44 8.45 -3.26
N MET A 164 -8.76 7.98 -2.22
CA MET A 164 -9.33 7.09 -1.21
C MET A 164 -9.68 7.87 0.04
N VAL A 165 -10.89 7.70 0.56
CA VAL A 165 -11.37 8.33 1.80
C VAL A 165 -11.55 7.26 2.86
N LEU A 166 -10.77 7.33 3.94
CA LEU A 166 -10.92 6.46 5.10
C LEU A 166 -11.60 7.24 6.22
N VAL A 167 -12.73 6.73 6.70
CA VAL A 167 -13.49 7.34 7.80
C VAL A 167 -13.15 6.63 9.10
N GLY A 168 -12.36 7.31 9.94
CA GLY A 168 -11.96 6.84 11.26
C GLY A 168 -10.45 6.64 11.38
N ALA A 169 -9.86 7.24 12.42
CA ALA A 169 -8.42 7.19 12.71
C ALA A 169 -8.06 6.19 13.84
N GLY A 170 -8.92 5.18 14.05
CA GLY A 170 -8.58 4.06 14.94
C GLY A 170 -7.54 3.12 14.30
N PRO A 171 -7.10 2.07 15.02
CA PRO A 171 -6.06 1.15 14.53
C PRO A 171 -6.33 0.62 13.12
N THR A 172 -7.54 0.10 12.87
CA THR A 172 -7.94 -0.40 11.55
C THR A 172 -7.84 0.66 10.44
N GLY A 173 -8.22 1.91 10.73
CA GLY A 173 -8.14 2.99 9.75
C GLY A 173 -6.70 3.40 9.45
N VAL A 174 -5.85 3.44 10.49
CA VAL A 174 -4.41 3.74 10.34
C VAL A 174 -3.68 2.63 9.58
N GLU A 175 -3.95 1.36 9.91
CA GLU A 175 -3.39 0.19 9.21
C GLU A 175 -3.82 0.15 7.75
N MET A 176 -5.11 0.38 7.46
CA MET A 176 -5.62 0.50 6.10
C MET A 176 -4.96 1.64 5.33
N ALA A 177 -4.81 2.82 5.92
CA ALA A 177 -4.16 3.96 5.27
C ALA A 177 -2.69 3.65 4.94
N GLY A 178 -1.97 3.03 5.89
CA GLY A 178 -0.59 2.59 5.70
C GLY A 178 -0.47 1.55 4.60
N ALA A 179 -1.31 0.52 4.63
CA ALA A 179 -1.28 -0.58 3.67
C ALA A 179 -1.75 -0.17 2.27
N ILE A 180 -2.69 0.77 2.13
CA ILE A 180 -3.04 1.38 0.83
C ILE A 180 -1.87 2.22 0.32
N ALA A 181 -1.24 3.01 1.19
CA ALA A 181 -0.07 3.79 0.82
C ALA A 181 1.10 2.89 0.40
N GLU A 182 1.28 1.74 1.05
CA GLU A 182 2.25 0.72 0.67
C GLU A 182 1.89 0.07 -0.66
N LEU A 183 0.66 -0.42 -0.85
CA LEU A 183 0.18 -0.97 -2.12
C LEU A 183 0.41 0.02 -3.28
N ALA A 184 0.05 1.28 -3.08
CA ALA A 184 0.24 2.34 -4.08
C ALA A 184 1.71 2.71 -4.33
N ARG A 185 2.63 2.41 -3.41
CA ARG A 185 4.05 2.75 -3.49
C ARG A 185 4.98 1.57 -3.74
N ALA A 186 4.55 0.34 -3.48
CA ALA A 186 5.37 -0.87 -3.55
C ALA A 186 4.88 -1.78 -4.67
N THR A 187 3.57 -1.86 -4.90
CA THR A 187 2.98 -2.68 -5.98
C THR A 187 2.75 -1.87 -7.25
N LEU A 188 2.38 -0.59 -7.14
CA LEU A 188 2.20 0.31 -8.31
C LEU A 188 3.40 1.21 -8.62
N ALA A 189 4.33 1.44 -7.68
CA ALA A 189 5.58 2.11 -8.07
C ALA A 189 6.52 1.18 -8.87
N GLY A 190 6.18 -0.11 -8.97
CA GLY A 190 6.73 -1.03 -9.96
C GLY A 190 6.17 -0.82 -11.37
N ASP A 191 5.21 0.09 -11.59
CA ASP A 191 4.68 0.42 -12.92
C ASP A 191 5.56 1.45 -13.67
N PHE A 192 6.60 1.99 -13.04
CA PHE A 192 7.65 2.72 -13.75
C PHE A 192 8.50 1.75 -14.54
N ARG A 193 7.99 1.32 -15.69
CA ARG A 193 8.69 0.42 -16.59
C ARG A 193 9.84 1.10 -17.31
N ARG A 194 9.92 2.44 -17.33
CA ARG A 194 10.93 3.14 -18.12
C ARG A 194 11.63 4.22 -17.28
N VAL A 195 12.82 3.89 -16.80
CA VAL A 195 13.55 4.68 -15.78
C VAL A 195 14.82 5.26 -16.38
N LEU A 196 15.03 6.57 -16.27
CA LEU A 196 16.33 7.19 -16.55
C LEU A 196 17.18 7.19 -15.28
N ALA A 197 18.22 6.36 -15.23
CA ALA A 197 19.11 6.22 -14.09
C ALA A 197 20.46 6.91 -14.37
N CYS A 198 20.88 7.79 -13.45
CA CYS A 198 22.21 8.38 -13.52
C CYS A 198 23.29 7.36 -13.20
N LEU A 199 24.34 7.33 -14.01
CA LEU A 199 25.51 6.49 -13.78
C LEU A 199 26.44 7.19 -12.80
N SER A 200 26.65 6.58 -11.64
CA SER A 200 27.50 7.10 -10.58
C SER A 200 28.96 7.14 -10.98
N PHE A 201 29.68 8.15 -10.50
CA PHE A 201 31.13 8.25 -10.66
C PHE A 201 31.78 8.94 -9.45
N GLY A 202 33.10 8.77 -9.29
CA GLY A 202 33.83 9.37 -8.18
C GLY A 202 33.34 8.89 -6.82
N SER A 203 32.97 9.82 -5.93
CA SER A 203 32.49 9.56 -4.56
C SER A 203 30.97 9.64 -4.43
N GLU A 204 30.23 9.60 -5.54
CA GLU A 204 28.77 9.52 -5.51
C GLU A 204 28.30 8.13 -5.01
N LEU A 205 27.02 8.03 -4.65
CA LEU A 205 26.38 6.75 -4.37
C LEU A 205 26.52 5.82 -5.58
N ASP A 206 26.95 4.59 -5.35
CA ASP A 206 27.07 3.59 -6.41
C ASP A 206 25.67 3.18 -6.91
N THR A 207 25.34 3.55 -8.15
CA THR A 207 24.06 3.25 -8.78
C THR A 207 24.06 1.98 -9.61
N TRP A 208 25.20 1.32 -9.83
CA TRP A 208 25.27 0.11 -10.63
C TRP A 208 24.39 -1.02 -10.07
N PRO A 209 24.38 -1.32 -8.75
CA PRO A 209 23.49 -2.34 -8.20
C PRO A 209 22.00 -2.00 -8.37
N LEU A 210 21.65 -0.70 -8.34
CA LEU A 210 20.28 -0.25 -8.56
C LEU A 210 19.88 -0.43 -10.03
N VAL A 211 20.76 -0.10 -10.97
CA VAL A 211 20.54 -0.31 -12.41
C VAL A 211 20.36 -1.80 -12.72
N GLU A 212 21.20 -2.66 -12.17
CA GLU A 212 21.08 -4.12 -12.30
C GLU A 212 19.74 -4.59 -11.75
N ARG A 213 19.37 -4.14 -10.55
CA ARG A 213 18.11 -4.50 -9.93
C ARG A 213 16.89 -4.06 -10.74
N LEU A 214 16.91 -2.84 -11.29
CA LEU A 214 15.83 -2.34 -12.15
C LEU A 214 15.63 -3.21 -13.40
N LEU A 215 16.72 -3.72 -13.99
CA LEU A 215 16.63 -4.65 -15.13
C LEU A 215 16.09 -6.02 -14.71
N GLU A 216 16.52 -6.55 -13.56
CA GLU A 216 15.99 -7.80 -13.00
C GLU A 216 14.49 -7.71 -12.73
N ASP A 217 14.03 -6.55 -12.26
CA ASP A 217 12.62 -6.25 -12.01
C ASP A 217 11.85 -5.92 -13.32
N GLY A 218 12.50 -6.02 -14.49
CA GLY A 218 11.87 -5.92 -15.82
C GLY A 218 11.71 -4.49 -16.36
N CYS A 219 12.38 -3.50 -15.77
CA CYS A 219 12.35 -2.12 -16.27
C CYS A 219 13.22 -1.94 -17.52
N GLU A 220 12.75 -1.15 -18.48
CA GLU A 220 13.56 -0.50 -19.49
C GLU A 220 14.36 0.64 -18.83
N VAL A 221 15.67 0.48 -18.76
CA VAL A 221 16.56 1.48 -18.18
C VAL A 221 17.15 2.36 -19.29
N TRP A 222 17.16 3.66 -19.04
CA TRP A 222 17.82 4.68 -19.83
C TRP A 222 18.97 5.28 -19.03
N VAL A 223 20.01 5.74 -19.71
CA VAL A 223 21.19 6.34 -19.10
C VAL A 223 21.55 7.65 -19.81
N PRO A 224 21.98 8.69 -19.08
CA PRO A 224 22.31 9.97 -19.67
C PRO A 224 23.77 10.02 -20.17
N ARG A 225 23.99 10.83 -21.19
CA ARG A 225 25.30 11.26 -21.67
C ARG A 225 25.35 12.79 -21.65
N ALA A 226 26.27 13.36 -20.88
CA ALA A 226 26.47 14.80 -20.87
C ALA A 226 27.32 15.23 -22.08
N ASP A 227 26.82 16.15 -22.91
CA ASP A 227 27.60 16.71 -24.02
C ASP A 227 28.01 18.16 -23.70
N PRO A 228 29.33 18.42 -23.52
CA PRO A 228 29.82 19.77 -23.25
C PRO A 228 29.61 20.77 -24.39
N ARG A 229 29.33 20.30 -25.62
CA ARG A 229 29.19 21.17 -26.79
C ARG A 229 27.87 21.95 -26.79
N ASP A 230 26.80 21.31 -26.33
CA ASP A 230 25.45 21.90 -26.24
C ASP A 230 25.00 22.09 -24.78
N GLY A 231 25.70 21.50 -23.81
CA GLY A 231 25.37 21.58 -22.40
C GLY A 231 24.17 20.73 -22.01
N LEU A 232 23.80 19.71 -22.79
CA LEU A 232 22.59 18.90 -22.58
C LEU A 232 22.90 17.47 -22.14
N LEU A 233 21.87 16.80 -21.62
CA LEU A 233 21.87 15.37 -21.39
C LEU A 233 21.15 14.68 -22.54
N HIS A 234 21.89 13.84 -23.25
CA HIS A 234 21.35 12.95 -24.28
C HIS A 234 20.99 11.61 -23.63
N VAL A 235 19.82 11.07 -23.97
CA VAL A 235 19.25 9.90 -23.28
C VAL A 235 19.38 8.67 -24.15
N HIS A 236 20.06 7.64 -23.64
CA HIS A 236 20.37 6.41 -24.38
C HIS A 236 19.79 5.18 -23.69
N ARG A 237 19.42 4.18 -24.47
CA ARG A 237 18.91 2.91 -23.93
C ARG A 237 20.05 2.12 -23.29
N TRP A 238 19.81 1.56 -22.12
CA TRP A 238 20.71 0.60 -21.47
C TRP A 238 20.22 -0.84 -21.71
N PRO A 239 21.11 -1.83 -21.91
CA PRO A 239 22.58 -1.76 -22.02
C PRO A 239 23.08 -1.11 -23.32
N CYS A 240 24.19 -0.38 -23.24
CA CYS A 240 24.89 0.18 -24.40
C CYS A 240 26.41 0.22 -24.20
N PRO A 241 27.21 0.37 -25.28
CA PRO A 241 28.65 0.59 -25.17
C PRO A 241 28.95 1.87 -24.38
N LEU A 242 29.87 1.77 -23.42
CA LEU A 242 30.29 2.91 -22.59
C LEU A 242 31.70 3.37 -22.96
N GLU A 243 31.92 4.68 -22.95
CA GLU A 243 33.23 5.29 -22.90
C GLU A 243 33.55 5.72 -21.45
N THR A 244 34.83 5.68 -21.08
CA THR A 244 35.30 6.16 -19.78
C THR A 244 36.04 7.46 -19.96
N LEU A 245 35.59 8.51 -19.27
CA LEU A 245 36.18 9.83 -19.26
C LEU A 245 37.14 10.01 -18.07
N ALA A 246 37.75 11.20 -17.98
CA ALA A 246 38.52 11.61 -16.82
C ALA A 246 37.72 11.43 -15.52
N PHE A 247 38.42 11.16 -14.41
CA PHE A 247 37.82 10.87 -13.10
C PHE A 247 36.93 9.61 -13.05
N GLY A 248 37.05 8.72 -14.04
CA GLY A 248 36.36 7.42 -14.04
C GLY A 248 34.87 7.51 -14.39
N LEU A 249 34.40 8.67 -14.86
CA LEU A 249 33.03 8.84 -15.32
C LEU A 249 32.76 7.93 -16.53
N ARG A 250 31.77 7.05 -16.41
CA ARG A 250 31.33 6.18 -17.50
C ARG A 250 30.05 6.73 -18.10
N GLN A 251 30.00 6.84 -19.42
CA GLN A 251 28.82 7.33 -20.14
C GLN A 251 28.66 6.60 -21.47
N PRO A 252 27.47 6.61 -22.10
CA PRO A 252 27.27 6.06 -23.44
C PRO A 252 28.30 6.56 -24.46
N ALA A 253 28.84 5.66 -25.27
CA ALA A 253 29.81 5.99 -26.31
C ALA A 253 29.18 6.85 -27.41
N ARG A 254 29.98 7.73 -28.04
CA ARG A 254 29.52 8.52 -29.20
C ARG A 254 28.99 7.62 -30.32
N GLY A 255 27.88 8.03 -30.92
CA GLY A 255 27.19 7.27 -31.97
C GLY A 255 26.20 6.24 -31.45
N THR A 256 26.05 6.07 -30.12
CA THR A 256 24.95 5.30 -29.54
C THR A 256 23.62 6.00 -29.85
N PRO A 257 22.58 5.28 -30.34
CA PRO A 257 21.26 5.87 -30.58
C PRO A 257 20.74 6.59 -29.33
N GLU A 258 20.17 7.78 -29.53
CA GLU A 258 19.60 8.63 -28.48
C GLU A 258 18.13 8.90 -28.77
N LEU A 259 17.35 9.13 -27.72
CA LEU A 259 15.96 9.56 -27.83
C LEU A 259 15.89 11.02 -28.29
N THR A 260 14.88 11.34 -29.12
CA THR A 260 14.51 12.74 -29.36
C THR A 260 13.86 13.35 -28.10
N PRO A 261 13.80 14.70 -28.00
CA PRO A 261 13.11 15.36 -26.89
C PRO A 261 11.67 14.86 -26.66
N GLU A 262 10.92 14.66 -27.74
CA GLU A 262 9.53 14.18 -27.67
C GLU A 262 9.46 12.72 -27.20
N GLU A 263 10.42 11.89 -27.61
CA GLU A 263 10.51 10.50 -27.15
C GLU A 263 10.89 10.42 -25.67
N ILE A 264 11.71 11.35 -25.15
CA ILE A 264 12.04 11.41 -23.72
C ILE A 264 10.77 11.63 -22.90
N ASP A 265 9.95 12.63 -23.25
CA ASP A 265 8.71 12.91 -22.53
C ASP A 265 7.65 11.80 -22.69
N ALA A 266 7.70 11.02 -23.76
CA ALA A 266 6.79 9.89 -23.99
C ALA A 266 7.26 8.56 -23.39
N ARG A 267 8.58 8.39 -23.19
CA ARG A 267 9.20 7.10 -22.85
C ARG A 267 9.95 7.09 -21.53
N VAL A 268 10.17 8.21 -20.85
CA VAL A 268 10.80 8.23 -19.54
C VAL A 268 9.77 8.60 -18.50
N ASP A 269 9.50 7.68 -17.59
CA ASP A 269 8.46 7.87 -16.58
C ASP A 269 9.01 8.59 -15.33
N VAL A 270 10.29 8.35 -15.01
CA VAL A 270 10.98 8.95 -13.86
C VAL A 270 12.49 9.04 -14.08
N VAL A 271 13.11 10.07 -13.52
CA VAL A 271 14.58 10.25 -13.52
C VAL A 271 15.13 10.06 -12.11
N LEU A 272 16.08 9.15 -11.94
CA LEU A 272 16.83 8.96 -10.70
C LEU A 272 18.11 9.78 -10.76
N VAL A 273 18.24 10.77 -9.87
CA VAL A 273 19.29 11.79 -9.90
C VAL A 273 20.20 11.66 -8.70
N LEU A 274 21.51 11.70 -8.93
CA LEU A 274 22.52 11.81 -7.88
C LEU A 274 22.89 13.27 -7.61
N GLY A 275 23.44 13.53 -6.44
CA GLY A 275 23.93 14.85 -6.05
C GLY A 275 24.92 14.77 -4.91
N LEU A 276 25.75 15.81 -4.79
CA LEU A 276 26.63 16.03 -3.65
C LEU A 276 25.83 16.33 -2.37
N GLY A 277 24.65 16.91 -2.54
CA GLY A 277 23.69 17.13 -1.46
C GLY A 277 22.31 17.46 -1.98
N PHE A 278 21.32 17.31 -1.11
CA PHE A 278 19.93 17.71 -1.36
C PHE A 278 19.38 18.46 -0.16
N ASP A 279 18.36 19.30 -0.35
CA ASP A 279 17.62 19.89 0.76
C ASP A 279 16.20 19.32 0.89
N ARG A 280 15.53 19.63 2.01
CA ARG A 280 14.16 19.16 2.28
C ARG A 280 13.10 19.70 1.30
N ARG A 281 13.43 20.72 0.50
CA ARG A 281 12.55 21.28 -0.54
C ARG A 281 12.78 20.60 -1.89
N GLY A 282 13.74 19.68 -1.99
CA GLY A 282 14.08 18.94 -3.20
C GLY A 282 15.17 19.57 -4.05
N PHE A 283 15.78 20.70 -3.65
CA PHE A 283 16.88 21.28 -4.41
C PHE A 283 18.13 20.40 -4.31
N ARG A 284 18.93 20.42 -5.37
CA ARG A 284 20.07 19.54 -5.61
C ARG A 284 21.35 20.36 -5.71
N LEU A 285 22.40 19.94 -5.02
CA LEU A 285 23.76 20.39 -5.27
C LEU A 285 24.48 19.34 -6.13
N GLY A 286 24.78 19.69 -7.38
CA GLY A 286 25.59 18.86 -8.28
C GLY A 286 27.00 19.41 -8.47
N HIS A 287 27.74 18.86 -9.43
CA HIS A 287 29.10 19.30 -9.80
C HIS A 287 29.16 20.66 -10.56
N GLY A 288 28.12 21.49 -10.47
CA GLY A 288 28.15 22.90 -10.92
C GLY A 288 28.08 23.13 -12.44
N ARG A 289 27.60 22.16 -13.24
CA ARG A 289 27.46 22.30 -14.70
C ARG A 289 26.02 22.54 -15.20
N GLY A 290 25.01 22.37 -14.35
CA GLY A 290 23.60 22.68 -14.66
C GLY A 290 22.91 21.77 -15.69
N TYR A 291 23.46 20.59 -15.97
CA TYR A 291 22.89 19.66 -16.97
C TYR A 291 21.47 19.21 -16.62
N PHE A 292 21.24 18.79 -15.38
CA PHE A 292 19.93 18.34 -14.92
C PHE A 292 18.92 19.49 -14.85
N ASP A 293 19.34 20.70 -14.45
CA ASP A 293 18.44 21.85 -14.41
C ASP A 293 17.95 22.22 -15.81
N ARG A 294 18.83 22.16 -16.82
CA ARG A 294 18.46 22.31 -18.23
C ARG A 294 17.58 21.16 -18.73
N PHE A 295 17.81 19.93 -18.28
CA PHE A 295 16.98 18.78 -18.61
C PHE A 295 15.55 18.95 -18.07
N PHE A 296 15.39 19.22 -16.78
CA PHE A 296 14.07 19.42 -16.14
C PHE A 296 13.39 20.73 -16.57
N ALA A 297 14.12 21.69 -17.13
CA ALA A 297 13.52 22.86 -17.76
C ALA A 297 12.87 22.54 -19.12
N ARG A 298 13.26 21.43 -19.78
CA ARG A 298 12.80 21.03 -21.11
C ARG A 298 11.80 19.88 -21.08
N HIS A 299 11.86 19.04 -20.05
CA HIS A 299 11.06 17.82 -19.95
C HIS A 299 10.14 17.82 -18.74
N ALA A 300 8.93 17.31 -18.91
CA ALA A 300 7.90 17.25 -17.87
C ALA A 300 8.00 15.97 -17.01
N VAL A 301 9.20 15.40 -16.90
CA VAL A 301 9.46 14.14 -16.20
C VAL A 301 9.86 14.41 -14.75
N PRO A 302 9.29 13.69 -13.76
CA PRO A 302 9.65 13.89 -12.35
C PRO A 302 11.06 13.36 -12.04
N GLY A 303 11.85 14.14 -11.30
CA GLY A 303 13.13 13.72 -10.73
C GLY A 303 12.98 13.20 -9.30
N ILE A 304 13.68 12.11 -8.96
CA ILE A 304 13.87 11.58 -7.61
C ILE A 304 15.36 11.62 -7.26
N GLY A 305 15.72 12.33 -6.21
CA GLY A 305 17.10 12.40 -5.72
C GLY A 305 17.46 11.17 -4.87
N PHE A 306 18.67 10.65 -5.01
CA PHE A 306 19.24 9.63 -4.13
C PHE A 306 20.49 10.19 -3.44
N ALA A 307 20.55 10.05 -2.11
CA ALA A 307 21.65 10.56 -1.30
C ALA A 307 21.80 9.76 0.00
N HIS A 308 22.95 9.78 0.65
CA HIS A 308 23.02 9.41 2.06
C HIS A 308 22.29 10.44 2.92
N GLU A 309 21.80 10.04 4.10
CA GLU A 309 21.16 10.94 5.07
C GLU A 309 22.08 12.11 5.45
N LEU A 310 23.39 11.88 5.53
CA LEU A 310 24.39 12.94 5.78
C LEU A 310 24.50 13.99 4.66
N GLN A 311 24.01 13.68 3.46
CA GLN A 311 23.98 14.58 2.31
C GLN A 311 22.64 15.34 2.21
N LEU A 312 21.68 15.05 3.10
CA LEU A 312 20.44 15.79 3.22
C LEU A 312 20.65 16.99 4.15
N LEU A 313 20.83 18.16 3.54
CA LEU A 313 21.10 19.43 4.21
C LEU A 313 19.82 20.17 4.56
N ASP A 314 19.90 21.10 5.52
CA ASP A 314 18.74 21.90 5.91
C ASP A 314 18.29 22.84 4.79
N ARG A 315 19.25 23.46 4.09
CA ARG A 315 18.99 24.36 2.97
C ARG A 315 20.19 24.44 2.03
N LEU A 316 19.91 24.33 0.74
CA LEU A 316 20.87 24.62 -0.32
C LEU A 316 20.61 26.02 -0.90
N PRO A 317 21.65 26.69 -1.43
CA PRO A 317 21.45 27.80 -2.35
C PRO A 317 20.63 27.32 -3.55
N ASP A 318 19.65 28.11 -3.96
CA ASP A 318 18.81 27.85 -5.12
C ASP A 318 18.73 29.09 -6.02
N GLU A 319 18.84 28.88 -7.32
CA GLU A 319 18.69 29.88 -8.36
C GLU A 319 17.33 29.73 -9.08
N PRO A 320 16.80 30.77 -9.75
CA PRO A 320 15.50 30.71 -10.41
C PRO A 320 15.35 29.61 -11.47
N HIS A 321 16.47 29.12 -12.00
CA HIS A 321 16.49 28.06 -13.01
C HIS A 321 16.62 26.66 -12.41
N ASP A 322 16.89 26.54 -11.11
CA ASP A 322 17.01 25.25 -10.44
C ASP A 322 15.66 24.58 -10.30
N ARG A 323 15.62 23.29 -10.64
CA ARG A 323 14.38 22.50 -10.59
C ARG A 323 14.45 21.50 -9.43
N PRO A 324 13.52 21.57 -8.46
CA PRO A 324 13.54 20.66 -7.32
C PRO A 324 13.10 19.26 -7.73
N MET A 325 13.71 18.27 -7.09
CA MET A 325 13.27 16.88 -7.14
C MET A 325 11.92 16.74 -6.46
N ARG A 326 11.09 15.82 -6.96
CA ARG A 326 9.79 15.51 -6.37
C ARG A 326 9.93 14.83 -5.01
N ALA A 327 10.99 14.05 -4.84
CA ALA A 327 11.37 13.43 -3.59
C ALA A 327 12.89 13.22 -3.54
N VAL A 328 13.40 13.07 -2.32
CA VAL A 328 14.78 12.65 -2.04
C VAL A 328 14.70 11.38 -1.19
N VAL A 329 15.33 10.32 -1.66
CA VAL A 329 15.45 9.03 -0.99
C VAL A 329 16.83 8.95 -0.34
N THR A 330 16.83 8.59 0.95
CA THR A 330 18.04 8.34 1.72
C THR A 330 18.03 6.95 2.33
N ASP A 331 19.17 6.53 2.87
CA ASP A 331 19.30 5.29 3.65
C ASP A 331 18.49 5.30 4.96
N ALA A 332 18.03 6.47 5.43
CA ALA A 332 17.20 6.58 6.63
C ALA A 332 15.71 6.83 6.34
N ARG A 333 15.37 7.59 5.29
CA ARG A 333 13.99 8.04 5.01
C ARG A 333 13.78 8.57 3.59
N VAL A 334 12.51 8.75 3.22
CA VAL A 334 12.08 9.47 2.02
C VAL A 334 11.52 10.84 2.39
N VAL A 335 12.06 11.91 1.80
CA VAL A 335 11.60 13.30 1.97
C VAL A 335 10.88 13.76 0.70
N ARG A 336 9.62 14.18 0.82
CA ARG A 336 8.82 14.66 -0.31
C ARG A 336 8.89 16.19 -0.38
N ALA A 337 9.23 16.72 -1.56
CA ALA A 337 9.27 18.16 -1.77
C ALA A 337 7.85 18.76 -1.71
N PRO A 338 7.68 19.97 -1.15
CA PRO A 338 6.40 20.66 -1.14
C PRO A 338 5.89 20.92 -2.57
N LEU A 339 4.60 20.70 -2.84
CA LEU A 339 3.98 20.90 -4.16
C LEU A 339 4.14 22.34 -4.71
N SER A 340 4.38 23.32 -3.84
CA SER A 340 4.63 24.72 -4.20
C SER A 340 6.04 24.99 -4.73
N ALA A 341 7.02 24.14 -4.42
CA ALA A 341 8.39 24.28 -4.92
C ALA A 341 8.52 23.83 -6.38
N ALA A 342 7.67 22.89 -6.82
CA ALA A 342 7.67 22.33 -8.17
C ALA A 342 7.03 23.24 -9.23
N ARG A 343 6.30 24.29 -8.82
CA ARG A 343 5.79 25.33 -9.72
C ARG A 343 6.68 26.55 -9.57
N GLY A 344 7.47 26.86 -10.59
CA GLY A 344 8.38 28.01 -10.59
C GLY A 344 7.67 29.29 -10.12
N SER A 345 8.38 30.09 -9.33
CA SER A 345 7.99 31.39 -8.80
C SER A 345 7.71 32.39 -9.94
N GLY A 346 6.52 32.32 -10.52
CA GLY A 346 6.02 33.24 -11.53
C GLY A 346 4.73 33.93 -11.07
N ALA A 347 4.72 34.56 -9.90
CA ALA A 347 3.73 35.59 -9.53
C ALA A 347 4.08 36.23 -8.18
N SER A 348 4.85 37.33 -8.19
CA SER A 348 4.69 38.42 -7.22
C SER A 348 5.65 39.56 -7.56
N ARG A 349 5.13 40.61 -8.18
CA ARG A 349 5.51 42.03 -7.95
C ARG A 349 4.72 42.94 -8.89
N ALA A 350 3.60 43.46 -8.41
CA ALA A 350 3.07 44.78 -8.76
C ALA A 350 1.93 45.14 -7.78
N ALA A 351 2.30 45.63 -6.60
CA ALA A 351 1.45 46.45 -5.75
C ALA A 351 2.35 47.20 -4.75
N ARG A 352 2.89 48.34 -5.20
CA ARG A 352 3.19 49.50 -4.38
C ARG A 352 2.93 50.74 -5.22
#